data_AF-A0A0C2GN42-F1
#
_entry.id   AF-A0A0C2GN42-F1
#
_cell.length_a   1.000
_cell.length_b   1.000
_cell.length_c   1.000
_cell.angle_alpha   90.00
_cell.angle_beta   90.00
_cell.angle_gamma   90.00
#
_symmetry.space_group_name_H-M   'P 1'
#
loop_
_entity.id
_entity.type
_entity.pdbx_description
1 polymer ?
#
loop_
_entity_poly.entity_id
_entity_poly.type
_entity_poly.pdbx_seq_one_letter_code
_entity_poly.pdbx_strand_id
1 'polypeptide(L)'
;MTSRQIVPVDELQNWLIMGITRSIPRSPICLTSSIMTGYYDIIATLQSSTLYSVVVSVLVSLAVVVLCTRHCILSIAAGLVICSIMLWTIAASILQGWELSVVESTIIVLTIGLSFDFTLHIAVSYRDDKEVCVESRISSCLSSAGRACTFGAVTSILCGVPLLFAHTAAFTQER
;
A
#
# COMPACT_ATOMS: atom_id res chain seq x y z
N MET A 1 -70.93 -28.16 15.05
CA MET A 1 -70.24 -26.91 14.63
C MET A 1 -69.11 -26.65 15.61
N THR A 2 -67.91 -26.52 15.07
CA THR A 2 -66.58 -26.52 15.72
C THR A 2 -66.48 -25.69 17.01
N SER A 3 -66.30 -26.36 18.15
CA SER A 3 -65.91 -25.70 19.39
C SER A 3 -64.40 -25.40 19.32
N ARG A 4 -64.01 -24.12 19.26
CA ARG A 4 -62.61 -23.69 19.31
C ARG A 4 -62.05 -24.04 20.68
N GLN A 5 -61.23 -25.10 20.75
CA GLN A 5 -60.40 -25.39 21.90
C GLN A 5 -59.33 -24.29 21.99
N ILE A 6 -59.51 -23.41 22.98
CA ILE A 6 -58.57 -22.35 23.30
C ILE A 6 -57.42 -23.04 24.01
N VAL A 7 -56.26 -23.13 23.36
CA VAL A 7 -55.07 -23.74 23.96
C VAL A 7 -54.71 -22.93 25.22
N PRO A 8 -54.56 -23.59 26.38
CA PRO A 8 -54.22 -22.91 27.62
C PRO A 8 -52.89 -22.14 27.48
N VAL A 9 -52.84 -20.91 28.00
CA VAL A 9 -51.69 -19.99 27.83
C VAL A 9 -50.42 -20.60 28.42
N ASP A 10 -50.54 -21.39 29.48
CA ASP A 10 -49.45 -22.13 30.13
C ASP A 10 -48.82 -23.20 29.23
N GLU A 11 -49.61 -23.92 28.42
CA GLU A 11 -49.07 -24.84 27.40
C GLU A 11 -48.36 -24.07 26.28
N LEU A 12 -48.93 -22.95 25.85
CA LEU A 12 -48.33 -22.08 24.84
C LEU A 12 -46.98 -21.52 25.30
N GLN A 13 -46.87 -21.16 26.58
CA GLN A 13 -45.60 -20.75 27.19
C GLN A 13 -44.60 -21.91 27.24
N ASN A 14 -45.02 -23.12 27.58
CA ASN A 14 -44.14 -24.29 27.58
C ASN A 14 -43.64 -24.64 26.18
N TRP A 15 -44.49 -24.59 25.15
CA TRP A 15 -44.09 -24.81 23.77
C TRP A 15 -43.13 -23.73 23.24
N LEU A 16 -43.35 -22.46 23.61
CA LEU A 16 -42.43 -21.37 23.28
C LEU A 16 -41.06 -21.54 23.94
N ILE A 17 -41.03 -21.85 25.24
CA ILE A 17 -39.78 -22.06 25.99
C ILE A 17 -39.03 -23.29 25.45
N MET A 18 -39.74 -24.36 25.10
CA MET A 18 -39.13 -25.57 24.55
C MET A 18 -38.63 -25.37 23.10
N GLY A 19 -39.32 -24.56 22.30
CA GLY A 19 -38.90 -24.16 20.95
C GLY A 19 -37.66 -23.26 20.96
N ILE A 20 -37.58 -22.29 21.88
CA ILE A 20 -36.42 -21.41 22.07
C ILE A 20 -35.22 -22.21 22.62
N THR A 21 -35.45 -23.12 23.57
CA THR A 21 -34.38 -23.97 24.14
C THR A 21 -33.79 -24.94 23.10
N ARG A 22 -34.55 -25.32 22.08
CA ARG A 22 -34.09 -26.23 21.01
C ARG A 22 -33.33 -25.51 19.90
N SER A 23 -33.52 -24.20 19.73
CA SER A 23 -32.82 -23.38 18.73
C SER A 23 -31.53 -22.73 19.26
N ILE A 24 -31.29 -22.80 20.57
CA ILE A 24 -30.03 -22.37 21.20
C ILE A 24 -29.09 -23.58 21.27
N PRO A 25 -27.94 -23.58 20.56
CA PRO A 25 -26.97 -24.67 20.65
C PRO A 25 -26.47 -24.84 22.09
N ARG A 26 -26.64 -26.04 22.65
CA ARG A 26 -26.22 -26.42 24.01
C ARG A 26 -24.70 -26.63 24.13
N SER A 27 -23.92 -25.56 24.06
CA SER A 27 -22.52 -25.61 24.47
C SER A 27 -22.10 -24.35 25.24
N PRO A 28 -21.88 -24.43 26.56
CA PRO A 28 -21.44 -23.27 27.36
C PRO A 28 -19.94 -22.97 27.22
N ILE A 29 -19.33 -23.29 26.07
CA ILE A 29 -17.91 -23.04 25.75
C ILE A 29 -17.74 -22.24 24.43
N CYS A 30 -18.82 -22.03 23.64
CA CYS A 30 -18.73 -21.51 22.26
C CYS A 30 -18.96 -20.00 22.04
N LEU A 31 -19.24 -19.19 23.08
CA LEU A 31 -19.49 -17.75 22.89
C LEU A 31 -18.22 -16.88 22.92
N THR A 32 -17.14 -17.31 23.60
CA THR A 32 -15.85 -16.60 23.54
C THR A 32 -15.09 -16.93 22.24
N SER A 33 -15.36 -18.10 21.65
CA SER A 33 -14.64 -18.61 20.49
C SER A 33 -15.24 -18.18 19.14
N SER A 34 -16.54 -17.94 18.99
CA SER A 34 -17.10 -17.65 17.64
C SER A 34 -16.56 -16.35 17.03
N ILE A 35 -16.39 -15.31 17.84
CA ILE A 35 -15.78 -14.04 17.40
C ILE A 35 -14.28 -14.22 17.21
N MET A 36 -13.59 -14.86 18.16
CA MET A 36 -12.15 -15.12 18.11
C MET A 36 -11.76 -15.99 16.90
N THR A 37 -12.48 -17.07 16.64
CA THR A 37 -12.32 -17.95 15.47
C THR A 37 -12.66 -17.21 14.19
N GLY A 38 -13.68 -16.34 14.18
CA GLY A 38 -13.97 -15.46 13.05
C GLY A 38 -12.82 -14.48 12.78
N TYR A 39 -12.26 -13.85 13.81
CA TYR A 39 -11.07 -12.99 13.68
C TYR A 39 -9.86 -13.79 13.16
N TYR A 40 -9.62 -14.99 13.70
CA TYR A 40 -8.54 -15.86 13.22
C TYR A 40 -8.73 -16.26 11.76
N ASP A 41 -9.97 -16.55 11.34
CA ASP A 41 -10.29 -16.93 9.96
C ASP A 41 -10.11 -15.74 8.99
N ILE A 42 -10.52 -14.54 9.42
CA ILE A 42 -10.30 -13.30 8.67
C ILE A 42 -8.80 -13.01 8.55
N ILE A 43 -8.04 -13.07 9.64
CA ILE A 43 -6.59 -12.81 9.62
C ILE A 43 -5.86 -13.87 8.78
N ALA A 44 -6.22 -15.16 8.90
CA ALA A 44 -5.62 -16.23 8.11
C ALA A 44 -5.94 -16.09 6.62
N THR A 45 -7.18 -15.70 6.28
CA THR A 45 -7.60 -15.44 4.90
C THR A 45 -6.94 -14.18 4.34
N LEU A 46 -6.80 -13.12 5.13
CA LEU A 46 -6.10 -11.90 4.74
C LEU A 46 -4.61 -12.15 4.53
N GLN A 47 -3.94 -12.88 5.41
CA GLN A 47 -2.52 -13.18 5.29
C GLN A 47 -2.24 -13.99 4.02
N SER A 48 -3.02 -15.04 3.77
CA SER A 48 -2.89 -15.85 2.54
C SER A 48 -3.21 -15.01 1.29
N SER A 49 -4.34 -14.30 1.26
CA SER A 49 -4.76 -13.48 0.12
C SER A 49 -3.81 -12.30 -0.17
N THR A 50 -3.21 -11.71 0.87
CA THR A 50 -2.24 -10.63 0.73
C THR A 50 -0.94 -11.15 0.13
N LEU A 51 -0.44 -12.31 0.56
CA LEU A 51 0.75 -12.92 -0.02
C LEU A 51 0.55 -13.22 -1.51
N TYR A 52 -0.60 -13.79 -1.89
CA TYR A 52 -0.93 -14.01 -3.31
C TYR A 52 -1.02 -12.69 -4.09
N SER A 53 -1.68 -11.67 -3.54
CA SER A 53 -1.86 -10.38 -4.20
C SER A 53 -0.53 -9.63 -4.38
N VAL A 54 0.36 -9.67 -3.39
CA VAL A 54 1.69 -9.06 -3.47
C VAL A 54 2.53 -9.77 -4.53
N VAL A 55 2.54 -11.10 -4.55
CA VAL A 55 3.29 -11.87 -5.56
C VAL A 55 2.77 -11.60 -6.97
N VAL A 56 1.44 -11.63 -7.17
CA VAL A 56 0.82 -11.34 -8.46
C VAL A 56 1.09 -9.89 -8.89
N SER A 57 0.98 -8.93 -7.97
CA SER A 57 1.27 -7.52 -8.26
C SER A 57 2.73 -7.31 -8.67
N VAL A 58 3.68 -7.93 -7.96
CA VAL A 58 5.11 -7.86 -8.31
C VAL A 58 5.36 -8.48 -9.68
N LEU A 59 4.81 -9.67 -9.96
CA LEU A 59 4.95 -10.33 -11.27
C LEU A 59 4.32 -9.53 -12.41
N VAL A 60 3.14 -8.96 -12.21
CA VAL A 60 2.45 -8.12 -13.20
C VAL A 60 3.22 -6.83 -13.43
N SER A 61 3.71 -6.18 -12.38
CA SER A 61 4.55 -4.98 -12.51
C SER A 61 5.84 -5.27 -13.28
N LEU A 62 6.50 -6.40 -12.99
CA LEU A 62 7.68 -6.87 -13.71
C LEU A 62 7.36 -7.13 -15.19
N ALA A 63 6.23 -7.77 -15.49
CA ALA A 63 5.80 -8.07 -16.86
C ALA A 63 5.45 -6.80 -17.66
N VAL A 64 4.73 -5.86 -17.06
CA VAL A 64 4.38 -4.57 -17.67
C VAL A 64 5.64 -3.77 -18.00
N VAL A 65 6.61 -3.75 -17.09
CA VAL A 65 7.90 -3.08 -17.26
C VAL A 65 8.72 -3.72 -18.39
N VAL A 66 8.74 -5.05 -18.50
CA VAL A 66 9.41 -5.78 -19.59
C VAL A 66 8.73 -5.51 -20.94
N LEU A 67 7.39 -5.47 -20.98
CA LEU A 67 6.60 -5.29 -22.19
C LEU A 67 6.64 -3.85 -22.73
N CYS A 68 6.63 -2.83 -21.86
CA CYS A 68 6.72 -1.43 -22.28
C CYS A 68 8.08 -1.06 -22.89
N THR A 69 9.12 -1.84 -22.59
CA THR A 69 10.50 -1.38 -22.74
C THR A 69 11.18 -1.77 -24.06
N ARG A 70 10.86 -2.95 -24.63
CA ARG A 70 11.32 -3.45 -25.95
C ARG A 70 12.81 -3.20 -26.34
N HIS A 71 13.72 -3.00 -25.39
CA HIS A 71 15.17 -2.83 -25.58
C HIS A 71 15.97 -3.22 -24.31
N CYS A 72 16.98 -4.10 -24.44
CA CYS A 72 17.67 -4.78 -23.34
C CYS A 72 18.29 -3.88 -22.24
N ILE A 73 18.76 -2.68 -22.57
CA ILE A 73 19.41 -1.76 -21.61
C ILE A 73 18.42 -1.23 -20.58
N LEU A 74 17.22 -0.93 -21.02
CA LEU A 74 16.19 -0.32 -20.19
C LEU A 74 15.50 -1.39 -19.30
N SER A 75 15.55 -2.67 -19.71
CA SER A 75 15.11 -3.81 -18.90
C SER A 75 16.03 -4.05 -17.69
N ILE A 76 17.37 -3.97 -17.87
CA ILE A 76 18.33 -4.08 -16.77
C ILE A 76 18.20 -2.89 -15.81
N ALA A 77 18.04 -1.67 -16.33
CA ALA A 77 17.84 -0.48 -15.52
C ALA A 77 16.56 -0.56 -14.67
N ALA A 78 15.45 -1.03 -15.26
CA ALA A 78 14.20 -1.18 -14.52
C ALA A 78 14.25 -2.32 -13.48
N GLY A 79 14.93 -3.42 -13.77
CA GLY A 79 15.18 -4.48 -12.79
C GLY A 79 15.99 -3.99 -11.59
N LEU A 80 17.05 -3.22 -11.84
CA LEU A 80 17.85 -2.59 -10.78
C LEU A 80 17.01 -1.68 -9.89
N VAL A 81 16.14 -0.87 -10.49
CA VAL A 81 15.24 0.04 -9.78
C VAL A 81 14.26 -0.72 -8.89
N ILE A 82 13.63 -1.78 -9.41
CA ILE A 82 12.70 -2.59 -8.63
C ILE A 82 13.41 -3.22 -7.43
N CYS A 83 14.61 -3.78 -7.63
CA CYS A 83 15.42 -4.33 -6.54
C CYS A 83 15.81 -3.25 -5.51
N SER A 84 16.20 -2.06 -5.96
CA SER A 84 16.56 -0.94 -5.08
C SER A 84 15.36 -0.43 -4.28
N ILE A 85 14.17 -0.33 -4.88
CA ILE A 85 12.94 0.09 -4.17
C ILE A 85 12.55 -0.96 -3.11
N MET A 86 12.63 -2.25 -3.44
CA MET A 86 12.34 -3.35 -2.49
C MET A 86 13.30 -3.32 -1.28
N LEU A 87 14.61 -3.21 -1.54
CA LEU A 87 15.62 -3.10 -0.48
C LEU A 87 15.42 -1.84 0.36
N TRP A 88 15.15 -0.71 -0.27
CA TRP A 88 14.95 0.56 0.41
C TRP A 88 13.70 0.54 1.30
N THR A 89 12.61 -0.06 0.84
CA THR A 89 11.35 -0.17 1.61
C THR A 89 11.55 -1.01 2.86
N ILE A 90 12.28 -2.13 2.74
CA ILE A 90 12.61 -3.01 3.87
C ILE A 90 13.60 -2.31 4.82
N ALA A 91 14.58 -1.57 4.29
CA ALA A 91 15.54 -0.84 5.11
C ALA A 91 14.86 0.32 5.88
N ALA A 92 13.98 1.08 5.22
CA ALA A 92 13.24 2.18 5.84
C ALA A 92 12.32 1.68 6.98
N SER A 93 11.63 0.56 6.78
CA SER A 93 10.77 -0.02 7.82
C SER A 93 11.55 -0.50 9.05
N ILE A 94 12.76 -1.02 8.86
CA ILE A 94 13.62 -1.49 9.97
C ILE A 94 14.31 -0.33 10.69
N LEU A 95 14.75 0.69 9.95
CA LEU A 95 15.57 1.78 10.50
C LEU A 95 14.75 2.80 11.31
N GLN A 96 13.50 3.02 10.94
CA GLN A 96 12.69 4.05 11.60
C GLN A 96 12.16 3.58 12.96
N GLY A 97 11.90 2.28 13.19
CA GLY A 97 11.46 1.78 14.51
C GLY A 97 10.24 2.48 15.11
N TRP A 98 9.52 3.26 14.29
CA TRP A 98 8.43 4.17 14.64
C TRP A 98 7.17 3.69 13.93
N GLU A 99 6.00 3.99 14.50
CA GLU A 99 4.72 3.74 13.83
C GLU A 99 4.61 4.68 12.63
N LEU A 100 4.80 4.13 11.42
CA LEU A 100 4.69 4.87 10.16
C LEU A 100 3.33 5.57 10.06
N SER A 101 3.33 6.88 10.26
CA SER A 101 2.14 7.70 10.02
C SER A 101 1.89 7.86 8.52
N VAL A 102 0.64 8.10 8.14
CA VAL A 102 0.20 8.24 6.73
C VAL A 102 1.00 9.32 5.99
N VAL A 103 1.33 10.40 6.68
CA VAL A 103 2.10 11.52 6.11
C VAL A 103 3.54 11.11 5.83
N GLU A 104 4.20 10.42 6.77
CA GLU A 104 5.59 9.99 6.60
C GLU A 104 5.74 8.97 5.48
N SER A 105 4.84 7.98 5.43
CA SER A 105 4.80 6.99 4.35
C SER A 105 4.64 7.63 2.96
N THR A 106 3.77 8.65 2.87
CA THR A 106 3.56 9.39 1.61
C THR A 106 4.81 10.15 1.17
N ILE A 107 5.51 10.83 2.09
CA ILE A 107 6.75 11.57 1.78
C ILE A 107 7.85 10.61 1.30
N ILE A 108 7.98 9.45 1.95
CA ILE A 108 8.94 8.42 1.56
C ILE A 108 8.65 7.92 0.14
N VAL A 109 7.40 7.55 -0.16
CA VAL A 109 7.00 7.08 -1.49
C VAL A 109 7.21 8.15 -2.57
N LEU A 110 6.86 9.41 -2.30
CA LEU A 110 7.09 10.53 -3.23
C LEU A 110 8.58 10.73 -3.50
N THR A 111 9.43 10.66 -2.47
CA THR A 111 10.88 10.80 -2.59
C THR A 111 11.47 9.69 -3.47
N ILE A 112 11.02 8.45 -3.28
CA ILE A 112 11.47 7.29 -4.07
C ILE A 112 11.05 7.46 -5.54
N GLY A 113 9.79 7.83 -5.79
CA GLY A 113 9.25 8.03 -7.13
C GLY A 113 10.00 9.12 -7.90
N LEU A 114 10.22 10.28 -7.27
CA LEU A 114 10.97 11.39 -7.87
C LEU A 114 12.43 10.99 -8.18
N SER A 115 13.10 10.30 -7.26
CA SER A 115 14.49 9.86 -7.46
C SER A 115 14.65 8.90 -8.65
N PHE A 116 13.72 7.96 -8.78
CA PHE A 116 13.73 7.04 -9.91
C PHE A 116 13.41 7.75 -11.23
N ASP A 117 12.41 8.64 -11.25
CA ASP A 117 12.02 9.40 -12.44
C ASP A 117 13.21 10.18 -13.02
N PHE A 118 13.97 10.87 -12.17
CA PHE A 118 15.18 11.59 -12.60
C PHE A 118 16.24 10.67 -13.20
N THR A 119 16.47 9.52 -12.57
CA THR A 119 17.45 8.53 -13.06
C THR A 119 17.05 8.01 -14.43
N LEU A 120 15.77 7.70 -14.62
CA LEU A 120 15.25 7.20 -15.89
C LEU A 120 15.30 8.27 -16.99
N HIS A 121 14.93 9.51 -16.67
CA HIS A 121 14.91 10.61 -17.63
C HIS A 121 16.31 10.94 -18.17
N ILE A 122 17.32 10.93 -17.27
CA ILE A 122 18.72 11.10 -17.66
C ILE A 122 19.21 9.89 -18.46
N ALA A 123 18.86 8.65 -18.05
CA ALA A 123 19.27 7.44 -18.75
C ALA A 123 18.71 7.35 -20.18
N VAL A 124 17.45 7.74 -20.38
CA VAL A 124 16.80 7.78 -21.70
C VAL A 124 17.39 8.91 -22.55
N SER A 125 17.54 10.11 -22.00
CA SER A 125 18.15 11.24 -22.73
C SER A 125 19.58 10.90 -23.16
N TYR A 126 20.37 10.28 -22.27
CA TYR A 126 21.74 9.87 -22.58
C TYR A 126 21.80 8.81 -23.68
N ARG A 127 20.77 7.97 -23.80
CA ARG A 127 20.67 6.97 -24.86
C ARG A 127 20.28 7.58 -26.20
N ASP A 128 19.38 8.55 -26.21
CA ASP A 128 18.85 9.14 -27.45
C ASP A 128 19.84 10.13 -28.10
N ASP A 129 20.75 10.66 -27.29
CA ASP A 129 21.79 11.57 -27.75
C ASP A 129 22.88 10.85 -28.58
N LYS A 130 23.19 11.41 -29.76
CA LYS A 130 24.06 10.78 -30.78
C LYS A 130 25.51 11.28 -30.76
N GLU A 131 25.89 12.06 -29.76
CA GLU A 131 27.25 12.59 -29.68
C GLU A 131 28.30 11.49 -29.47
N VAL A 132 29.43 11.63 -30.17
CA VAL A 132 30.51 10.64 -30.20
C VAL A 132 31.36 10.67 -28.93
N CYS A 133 31.50 11.84 -28.30
CA CYS A 133 32.25 12.02 -27.06
C CYS A 133 31.34 11.88 -25.84
N VAL A 134 31.71 10.99 -24.91
CA VAL A 134 30.95 10.69 -23.69
C VAL A 134 30.75 11.93 -22.82
N GLU A 135 31.78 12.76 -22.63
CA GLU A 135 31.69 13.96 -21.78
C GLU A 135 30.69 14.98 -22.32
N SER A 136 30.72 15.23 -23.63
CA SER A 136 29.78 16.14 -24.29
C SER A 136 28.35 15.65 -24.14
N ARG A 137 28.15 14.33 -24.29
CA ARG A 137 26.84 13.68 -24.19
C ARG A 137 26.24 13.74 -22.79
N ILE A 138 27.06 13.54 -21.75
CA ILE A 138 26.64 13.70 -20.36
C ILE A 138 26.31 15.16 -20.06
N SER A 139 27.13 16.10 -20.52
CA SER A 139 26.91 17.54 -20.33
C SER A 139 25.61 18.02 -20.99
N SER A 140 25.37 17.62 -22.25
CA SER A 140 24.14 17.93 -22.99
C SER A 140 22.90 17.37 -22.29
N CYS A 141 22.94 16.11 -21.86
CA CYS A 141 21.84 15.49 -21.10
C CYS A 141 21.59 16.16 -19.75
N LEU A 142 22.64 16.47 -19.00
CA LEU A 142 22.53 17.12 -17.70
C LEU A 142 22.00 18.56 -17.84
N SER A 143 22.39 19.28 -18.89
CA SER A 143 21.88 20.64 -19.13
C SER A 143 20.38 20.65 -19.49
N SER A 144 19.89 19.62 -20.16
CA SER A 144 18.48 19.53 -20.55
C SER A 144 17.62 19.02 -19.39
N ALA A 145 17.93 17.83 -18.86
CA ALA A 145 17.16 17.17 -17.81
C ALA A 145 17.36 17.82 -16.43
N GLY A 146 18.60 18.24 -16.12
CA GLY A 146 18.96 18.84 -14.84
C GLY A 146 18.35 20.22 -14.62
N ARG A 147 18.16 21.02 -15.69
CA ARG A 147 17.45 22.31 -15.59
C ARG A 147 16.01 22.13 -15.14
N ALA A 148 15.27 21.19 -15.73
CA ALA A 148 13.87 20.94 -15.34
C ALA A 148 13.77 20.44 -13.89
N CYS A 149 14.64 19.49 -13.51
CA CYS A 149 14.71 18.93 -12.16
C CYS A 149 15.02 20.01 -11.09
N THR A 150 15.99 20.89 -11.35
CA THR A 150 16.37 21.96 -10.42
C THR A 150 15.25 22.97 -10.21
N PHE A 151 14.52 23.36 -11.26
CA PHE A 151 13.32 24.20 -11.10
C PHE A 151 12.22 23.50 -10.28
N GLY A 152 12.02 22.20 -10.49
CA GLY A 152 11.10 21.40 -9.69
C GLY A 152 11.49 21.35 -8.21
N ALA A 153 12.76 21.08 -7.91
CA ALA A 153 13.29 21.06 -6.55
C ALA A 153 13.16 22.43 -5.87
N VAL A 154 13.51 23.50 -6.57
CA VAL A 154 13.36 24.88 -6.06
C VAL A 154 11.90 25.18 -5.75
N THR A 155 10.97 24.83 -6.63
CA THR A 155 9.54 25.08 -6.41
C THR A 155 9.01 24.27 -5.23
N SER A 156 9.41 23.01 -5.08
CA SER A 156 9.03 22.17 -3.94
C SER A 156 9.54 22.71 -2.62
N ILE A 157 10.78 23.21 -2.58
CA ILE A 157 11.34 23.85 -1.38
C ILE A 157 10.59 25.15 -1.09
N LEU A 158 10.36 25.99 -2.11
CA LEU A 158 9.61 27.24 -1.96
C LEU A 158 8.17 27.02 -1.49
N CYS A 159 7.54 25.91 -1.87
CA CYS A 159 6.22 25.50 -1.39
C CYS A 159 6.27 24.95 0.05
N GLY A 160 7.28 24.15 0.37
CA GLY A 160 7.43 23.50 1.67
C GLY A 160 7.85 24.43 2.82
N VAL A 161 8.71 25.42 2.56
CA VAL A 161 9.23 26.34 3.58
C VAL A 161 8.13 27.15 4.29
N PRO A 162 7.16 27.76 3.58
CA PRO A 162 6.02 28.44 4.21
C PRO A 162 5.10 27.48 4.98
N LEU A 163 4.93 26.25 4.50
CA LEU A 163 4.13 25.22 5.18
C LEU A 163 4.75 24.79 6.51
N LEU A 164 6.09 24.78 6.60
CA LEU A 164 6.82 24.46 7.84
C LEU A 164 6.66 25.56 8.91
N PHE A 165 6.46 26.81 8.50
CA PHE A 165 6.16 27.94 9.39
C PHE A 165 4.67 28.13 9.68
N ALA A 166 3.79 27.46 8.94
CA ALA A 166 2.35 27.55 9.13
C ALA A 166 1.92 26.66 10.30
N HIS A 167 1.49 27.30 11.40
CA HIS A 167 0.95 26.62 12.57
C HIS A 167 -0.44 26.01 12.26
N THR A 168 -0.47 24.89 11.54
CA THR A 168 -1.70 24.16 11.21
C THR A 168 -1.94 23.03 12.22
N ALA A 169 -3.17 22.95 12.73
CA ALA A 169 -3.59 22.09 13.85
C ALA A 169 -3.38 20.57 13.63
N ALA A 170 -2.98 20.14 12.44
CA ALA A 170 -2.72 18.73 12.12
C ALA A 170 -1.45 18.18 12.80
N PHE A 171 -0.47 19.01 13.16
CA PHE A 171 0.80 18.58 13.77
C PHE A 171 0.86 18.73 15.29
N THR A 172 -0.21 19.22 15.92
CA THR A 172 -0.25 19.47 17.38
C THR A 172 -0.84 18.29 18.16
N GLN A 173 -1.25 17.22 17.48
CA GLN A 173 -2.08 16.15 18.06
C GLN A 173 -1.27 15.03 18.74
N GLU A 174 0.06 14.97 18.64
CA GLU A 174 0.83 13.82 19.17
C GLU A 174 2.01 14.25 20.07
N ARG A 175 1.68 14.90 21.18
CA ARG A 175 2.48 14.82 22.41
C ARG A 175 1.90 13.76 23.34
#